data_AF-A0A1U7YV84-F1
#
_entry.id   AF-A0A1U7YV84-F1
#
_cell.length_a   1.000
_cell.length_b   1.000
_cell.length_c   1.000
_cell.angle_alpha   90.00
_cell.angle_beta   90.00
_cell.angle_gamma   90.00
#
_symmetry.space_group_name_H-M   'P 1'
#
loop_
_entity.id
_entity.type
_entity.pdbx_description
1 polymer ?
#
loop_
_entity_poly.entity_id
_entity_poly.type
_entity_poly.pdbx_seq_one_letter_code
_entity_poly.pdbx_strand_id
1 'polypeptide(L)'
;MYIAARSQFQKVTWKNLVLGDVTIPRHLFILWLALNQRLATVDRLAKWKIDVPKECVLCTSQKEETLDHLFFECAYARSIWAALVGWLKEQHNVGSWEQELKWLIKRTNNSRPRAQVLTFLFAATVYYTWMERNKRRFQNQCITYAKRVREIALQLHIKGQNMSKWKSMLEQLNRYPSGNNV
;
A
#
# COMPACT_ATOMS: atom_id res chain seq x y z
N MET A 1 -4.27 31.16 -24.57
CA MET A 1 -5.67 30.74 -24.76
C MET A 1 -5.98 29.33 -24.21
N TYR A 2 -5.09 28.34 -24.26
CA TYR A 2 -5.37 26.97 -23.77
C TYR A 2 -5.37 26.75 -22.24
N ILE A 3 -4.70 27.59 -21.44
CA ILE A 3 -4.63 27.41 -19.98
C ILE A 3 -5.94 27.86 -19.28
N ALA A 4 -6.65 28.84 -19.87
CA ALA A 4 -7.89 29.38 -19.31
C ALA A 4 -9.11 28.46 -19.46
N ALA A 5 -9.06 27.48 -20.37
CA ALA A 5 -10.13 26.50 -20.61
C ALA A 5 -9.97 25.21 -19.79
N ARG A 6 -8.89 25.07 -19.00
CA ARG A 6 -8.74 23.90 -18.12
C ARG A 6 -9.64 24.09 -16.90
N SER A 7 -10.57 23.15 -16.71
CA SER A 7 -11.35 23.04 -15.47
C SER A 7 -10.41 23.07 -14.26
N GLN A 8 -10.66 23.96 -13.31
CA GLN A 8 -9.92 23.99 -12.05
C GLN A 8 -10.33 22.76 -11.24
N PHE A 9 -9.57 21.67 -11.38
CA PHE A 9 -9.79 20.47 -10.59
C PHE A 9 -9.32 20.70 -9.14
N GLN A 10 -10.06 20.12 -8.19
CA GLN A 10 -9.69 20.17 -6.78
C GLN A 10 -8.29 19.58 -6.58
N LYS A 11 -7.40 20.34 -5.95
CA LYS A 11 -6.04 19.89 -5.66
C LYS A 11 -6.08 18.75 -4.64
N VAL A 12 -5.61 17.57 -5.05
CA VAL A 12 -5.48 16.42 -4.14
C VAL A 12 -4.16 16.49 -3.37
N THR A 13 -4.20 16.13 -2.09
CA THR A 13 -3.04 16.17 -1.18
C THR A 13 -2.08 15.00 -1.40
N TRP A 14 -2.58 13.87 -1.89
CA TRP A 14 -1.83 12.64 -2.14
C TRP A 14 -1.11 12.58 -3.49
N LYS A 15 -1.10 13.66 -4.28
CA LYS A 15 -0.50 13.68 -5.63
C LYS A 15 0.95 13.15 -5.66
N ASN A 16 1.74 13.47 -4.63
CA ASN A 16 3.15 13.09 -4.55
C ASN A 16 3.34 11.57 -4.36
N LEU A 17 2.31 10.86 -3.90
CA LEU A 17 2.34 9.40 -3.73
C LEU A 17 2.22 8.65 -5.07
N VAL A 18 1.61 9.27 -6.08
CA VAL A 18 1.30 8.61 -7.36
C VAL A 18 2.08 9.17 -8.56
N LEU A 19 2.56 10.41 -8.49
CA LEU A 19 3.23 11.08 -9.62
C LEU A 19 4.74 10.82 -9.69
N GLY A 20 5.32 10.05 -8.76
CA GLY A 20 6.76 9.77 -8.73
C GLY A 20 7.14 8.46 -9.43
N ASP A 21 8.26 8.47 -10.16
CA ASP A 21 8.87 7.28 -10.81
C ASP A 21 9.60 6.34 -9.82
N VAL A 22 9.36 6.55 -8.54
CA VAL A 22 10.02 5.82 -7.45
C VAL A 22 9.40 4.43 -7.25
N THR A 23 8.22 4.18 -7.81
CA THR A 23 7.43 2.95 -7.58
C THR A 23 7.28 2.13 -8.88
N ILE A 24 6.64 0.96 -8.79
CA ILE A 24 6.39 0.09 -9.94
C ILE A 24 5.02 0.46 -10.55
N PRO A 25 4.89 0.60 -11.88
CA PRO A 25 3.64 1.06 -12.52
C PRO A 25 2.38 0.29 -12.10
N ARG A 26 2.46 -1.04 -11.96
CA ARG A 26 1.33 -1.85 -11.50
C ARG A 26 0.92 -1.54 -10.05
N HIS A 27 1.89 -1.17 -9.19
CA HIS A 27 1.60 -0.75 -7.81
C HIS A 27 0.91 0.61 -7.80
N LEU A 28 1.40 1.55 -8.61
CA LEU A 28 0.80 2.88 -8.76
C LEU A 28 -0.63 2.82 -9.22
N PHE A 29 -0.92 1.97 -10.21
CA PHE A 29 -2.27 1.85 -10.76
C PHE A 29 -3.27 1.42 -9.68
N ILE A 30 -2.94 0.39 -8.90
CA ILE A 30 -3.80 -0.07 -7.80
C ILE A 30 -3.89 0.97 -6.68
N LEU A 31 -2.78 1.61 -6.31
CA LEU A 31 -2.79 2.67 -5.31
C LEU A 31 -3.67 3.85 -5.75
N TRP A 32 -3.57 4.28 -7.00
CA TRP A 32 -4.40 5.33 -7.56
C TRP A 32 -5.88 4.97 -7.53
N LEU A 33 -6.25 3.72 -7.86
CA LEU A 33 -7.62 3.25 -7.69
C LEU A 33 -8.06 3.28 -6.22
N ALA A 34 -7.21 2.84 -5.29
CA ALA A 34 -7.52 2.86 -3.86
C ALA A 34 -7.75 4.30 -3.35
N LEU A 35 -6.88 5.23 -3.72
CA LEU A 35 -6.99 6.66 -3.35
C LEU A 35 -8.28 7.32 -3.87
N ASN A 36 -8.80 6.84 -5.00
CA ASN A 36 -10.07 7.31 -5.57
C ASN A 36 -11.28 6.48 -5.09
N GLN A 37 -11.09 5.52 -4.17
CA GLN A 37 -12.12 4.56 -3.74
C GLN A 37 -12.76 3.80 -4.91
N ARG A 38 -11.92 3.47 -5.92
CA ARG A 38 -12.33 2.84 -7.18
C ARG A 38 -11.98 1.35 -7.28
N LEU A 39 -11.57 0.72 -6.19
CA LEU A 39 -11.42 -0.73 -6.14
C LEU A 39 -12.78 -1.44 -6.03
N ALA A 40 -12.84 -2.70 -6.45
CA ALA A 40 -14.05 -3.53 -6.43
C ALA A 40 -14.19 -4.29 -5.10
N THR A 41 -14.27 -3.54 -4.01
CA THR A 41 -14.55 -4.05 -2.66
C THR A 41 -16.02 -4.51 -2.57
N VAL A 42 -16.31 -5.40 -1.62
CA VAL A 42 -17.66 -5.95 -1.42
C VAL A 42 -18.69 -4.84 -1.23
N ASP A 43 -18.42 -3.86 -0.37
CA ASP A 43 -19.35 -2.74 -0.09
C ASP A 43 -19.73 -1.96 -1.37
N ARG A 44 -18.83 -1.89 -2.34
CA ARG A 44 -19.06 -1.23 -3.61
C ARG A 44 -19.79 -2.10 -4.62
N LEU A 45 -19.49 -3.40 -4.66
CA LEU A 45 -20.23 -4.37 -5.46
C LEU A 45 -21.70 -4.46 -5.00
N ALA A 46 -21.95 -4.38 -3.70
CA ALA A 46 -23.28 -4.32 -3.13
C ALA A 46 -24.08 -3.10 -3.63
N LYS A 47 -23.45 -1.93 -3.79
CA LYS A 47 -24.09 -0.74 -4.39
C LYS A 47 -24.49 -0.95 -5.85
N TRP A 48 -23.85 -1.89 -6.54
CA TRP A 48 -24.20 -2.31 -7.91
C TRP A 48 -25.17 -3.49 -7.93
N LYS A 49 -25.73 -3.87 -6.77
CA LYS A 49 -26.63 -5.03 -6.62
C LYS A 49 -25.99 -6.36 -7.04
N ILE A 50 -24.67 -6.45 -6.96
CA ILE A 50 -23.92 -7.69 -7.19
C ILE A 50 -23.77 -8.39 -5.84
N ASP A 51 -24.38 -9.57 -5.72
CA ASP A 51 -24.33 -10.36 -4.49
C ASP A 51 -23.06 -11.21 -4.43
N VAL A 52 -22.29 -11.05 -3.36
CA VAL A 52 -21.02 -11.74 -3.11
C VAL A 52 -20.84 -11.96 -1.61
N PRO A 53 -20.07 -13.00 -1.18
CA PRO A 53 -19.80 -13.22 0.25
C PRO A 53 -19.11 -12.01 0.86
N LYS A 54 -19.69 -11.48 1.95
CA LYS A 54 -19.37 -10.14 2.45
C LYS A 54 -18.09 -10.08 3.26
N GLU A 55 -17.74 -11.21 3.86
CA GLU A 55 -16.65 -11.33 4.83
C GLU A 55 -15.30 -11.15 4.14
N CYS A 56 -14.37 -10.48 4.81
CA CYS A 56 -13.01 -10.31 4.33
C CYS A 56 -12.25 -11.64 4.30
N VAL A 57 -11.74 -12.03 3.12
CA VAL A 57 -10.97 -13.28 2.93
C VAL A 57 -9.53 -13.20 3.45
N LEU A 58 -9.06 -12.02 3.86
CA LEU A 58 -7.69 -11.84 4.32
C LEU A 58 -7.49 -12.19 5.80
N CYS A 59 -8.56 -12.18 6.60
CA CYS A 59 -8.53 -12.41 8.05
C CYS A 59 -9.70 -13.25 8.54
N THR A 60 -9.61 -13.72 9.78
CA THR A 60 -10.63 -14.57 10.41
C THR A 60 -11.71 -13.79 11.18
N SER A 61 -11.69 -12.45 11.15
CA SER A 61 -12.56 -11.63 12.00
C SER A 61 -14.03 -11.54 11.54
N GLN A 62 -14.40 -12.23 10.46
CA GLN A 62 -15.75 -12.22 9.85
C GLN A 62 -16.32 -10.81 9.60
N LYS A 63 -15.46 -9.79 9.51
CA LYS A 63 -15.87 -8.41 9.22
C LYS A 63 -16.14 -8.26 7.73
N GLU A 64 -17.09 -7.40 7.39
CA GLU A 64 -17.37 -7.04 6.00
C GLU A 64 -16.14 -6.38 5.35
N GLU A 65 -15.88 -6.74 4.09
CA GLU A 65 -14.78 -6.20 3.30
C GLU A 65 -15.11 -4.80 2.77
N THR A 66 -14.67 -3.77 3.51
CA THR A 66 -14.60 -2.38 3.06
C THR A 66 -13.17 -2.00 2.67
N LEU A 67 -12.98 -0.84 2.03
CA LEU A 67 -11.64 -0.34 1.71
C LEU A 67 -10.78 -0.13 2.97
N ASP A 68 -11.35 0.50 4.00
CA ASP A 68 -10.66 0.76 5.27
C ASP A 68 -10.29 -0.55 5.96
N HIS A 69 -11.24 -1.49 5.99
CA HIS A 69 -10.98 -2.81 6.53
C HIS A 69 -9.86 -3.50 5.75
N LEU A 70 -9.94 -3.52 4.43
CA LEU A 70 -8.98 -4.23 3.59
C LEU A 70 -7.54 -3.75 3.77
N PHE A 71 -7.30 -2.44 3.83
CA PHE A 71 -5.93 -1.92 3.74
C PHE A 71 -5.22 -1.72 5.08
N PHE A 72 -5.90 -1.35 6.17
CA PHE A 72 -5.20 -1.22 7.46
C PHE A 72 -5.98 -1.63 8.72
N GLU A 73 -7.28 -1.94 8.65
CA GLU A 73 -7.94 -2.54 9.82
C GLU A 73 -7.84 -4.07 9.86
N CYS A 74 -7.72 -4.71 8.68
CA CYS A 74 -7.49 -6.14 8.54
C CYS A 74 -6.12 -6.50 9.09
N ALA A 75 -6.07 -7.53 9.94
CA ALA A 75 -4.83 -8.01 10.56
C ALA A 75 -3.75 -8.34 9.53
N TYR A 76 -4.11 -8.92 8.37
CA TYR A 76 -3.16 -9.27 7.33
C TYR A 76 -2.41 -8.05 6.77
N ALA A 77 -3.15 -7.05 6.30
CA ALA A 77 -2.57 -5.85 5.70
C ALA A 77 -1.87 -4.98 6.75
N ARG A 78 -2.45 -4.86 7.96
CA ARG A 78 -1.82 -4.19 9.11
C ARG A 78 -0.47 -4.82 9.46
N SER A 79 -0.36 -6.14 9.53
CA SER A 79 0.90 -6.82 9.84
C SER A 79 1.97 -6.61 8.77
N ILE A 80 1.60 -6.59 7.48
CA ILE A 80 2.55 -6.26 6.40
C ILE A 80 3.10 -4.86 6.62
N TRP A 81 2.21 -3.89 6.82
CA TRP A 81 2.61 -2.50 6.93
C TRP A 81 3.43 -2.21 8.18
N ALA A 82 3.00 -2.73 9.33
CA ALA A 82 3.73 -2.60 10.60
C ALA A 82 5.15 -3.17 10.50
N ALA A 83 5.30 -4.36 9.90
CA ALA A 83 6.60 -4.98 9.71
C ALA A 83 7.53 -4.13 8.81
N LEU A 84 7.00 -3.53 7.73
CA LEU A 84 7.78 -2.70 6.81
C LEU A 84 8.15 -1.33 7.42
N VAL A 85 7.23 -0.69 8.14
CA VAL A 85 7.46 0.57 8.86
C VAL A 85 8.48 0.36 9.98
N GLY A 86 8.33 -0.72 10.76
CA GLY A 86 9.29 -1.11 11.80
C GLY A 86 10.66 -1.46 11.22
N TRP A 87 10.71 -2.12 10.06
CA TRP A 87 11.96 -2.38 9.34
C TRP A 87 12.69 -1.10 8.92
N LEU A 88 11.94 -0.08 8.52
CA LEU A 88 12.50 1.24 8.28
C LEU A 88 12.92 1.96 9.57
N LYS A 89 12.59 1.45 10.76
CA LYS A 89 12.76 2.12 12.07
C LYS A 89 11.93 3.40 12.18
N GLU A 90 10.79 3.46 11.52
CA GLU A 90 9.81 4.53 11.74
C GLU A 90 9.04 4.24 13.03
N GLN A 91 8.98 5.21 13.94
CA GLN A 91 8.17 5.15 15.16
C GLN A 91 6.74 5.55 14.80
N HIS A 92 5.94 4.59 14.33
CA HIS A 92 4.58 4.84 13.87
C HIS A 92 3.66 3.65 14.15
N ASN A 93 2.51 3.93 14.75
CA ASN A 93 1.48 2.94 15.03
C ASN A 93 0.48 2.91 13.88
N VAL A 94 0.23 1.72 13.32
CA VAL A 94 -0.64 1.57 12.15
C VAL A 94 -2.10 1.88 12.49
N GLY A 95 -2.58 3.00 11.96
CA GLY A 95 -3.95 3.50 12.09
C GLY A 95 -4.90 3.00 10.99
N SER A 96 -5.96 3.77 10.75
CA SER A 96 -6.88 3.58 9.63
C SER A 96 -6.29 4.05 8.30
N TRP A 97 -6.93 3.73 7.18
CA TRP A 97 -6.54 4.22 5.85
C TRP A 97 -6.33 5.74 5.80
N GLU A 98 -7.25 6.52 6.35
CA GLU A 98 -7.14 7.98 6.35
C GLU A 98 -5.97 8.46 7.22
N GLN A 99 -5.75 7.83 8.39
CA GLN A 99 -4.64 8.17 9.29
C GLN A 99 -3.29 7.86 8.63
N GLU A 100 -3.16 6.70 7.98
CA GLU A 100 -1.97 6.31 7.23
C GLU A 100 -1.69 7.27 6.07
N LEU A 101 -2.71 7.66 5.31
CA LEU A 101 -2.54 8.63 4.23
C LEU A 101 -2.06 9.99 4.76
N LYS A 102 -2.66 10.50 5.84
CA LYS A 102 -2.24 11.78 6.46
C LYS A 102 -0.79 11.71 6.94
N TRP A 103 -0.42 10.64 7.62
CA TRP A 103 0.94 10.41 8.08
C TRP A 103 1.93 10.34 6.92
N LEU A 104 1.59 9.56 5.89
CA LEU A 104 2.45 9.34 4.72
C LEU A 104 2.66 10.64 3.93
N ILE A 105 1.59 11.40 3.64
CA ILE A 105 1.69 12.69 2.93
C ILE A 105 2.66 13.63 3.64
N LYS A 106 2.58 13.72 4.98
CA LYS A 106 3.49 14.54 5.78
C LYS A 106 4.94 14.05 5.67
N ARG A 107 5.16 12.74 5.68
CA ARG A 107 6.49 12.13 5.65
C ARG A 107 7.15 12.19 4.27
N THR A 108 6.34 12.16 3.20
CA THR A 108 6.80 12.08 1.81
C THR A 108 6.69 13.39 1.04
N ASN A 109 6.47 14.52 1.71
CA ASN A 109 6.46 15.85 1.09
C ASN A 109 7.88 16.38 0.76
N ASN A 110 8.81 15.50 0.42
CA ASN A 110 10.20 15.81 0.08
C ASN A 110 10.77 14.72 -0.83
N SER A 111 11.90 14.99 -1.47
CA SER A 111 12.55 14.05 -2.41
C SER A 111 13.67 13.22 -1.77
N ARG A 112 13.70 13.09 -0.43
CA ARG A 112 14.76 12.32 0.25
C ARG A 112 14.57 10.83 -0.04
N PRO A 113 15.65 10.03 -0.13
CA PRO A 113 15.57 8.59 -0.41
C PRO A 113 14.59 7.86 0.51
N ARG A 114 14.59 8.24 1.79
CA ARG A 114 13.69 7.67 2.79
C ARG A 114 12.21 7.91 2.50
N ALA A 115 11.84 9.11 2.06
CA ALA A 115 10.48 9.41 1.64
C ALA A 115 10.09 8.55 0.42
N GLN A 116 11.00 8.41 -0.55
CA GLN A 116 10.75 7.64 -1.77
C GLN A 116 10.59 6.14 -1.49
N VAL A 117 11.46 5.57 -0.64
CA VAL A 117 11.36 4.17 -0.19
C VAL A 117 10.06 3.94 0.58
N LEU A 118 9.67 4.87 1.46
CA LEU A 118 8.41 4.77 2.19
C LEU A 118 7.19 4.80 1.25
N THR A 119 7.18 5.70 0.24
CA THR A 119 6.15 5.72 -0.81
C THR A 119 6.12 4.39 -1.58
N PHE A 120 7.28 3.83 -1.93
CA PHE A 120 7.37 2.52 -2.58
C PHE A 120 6.73 1.41 -1.75
N LEU A 121 7.11 1.32 -0.47
CA LEU A 121 6.62 0.27 0.42
C LEU A 121 5.11 0.39 0.65
N PHE A 122 4.58 1.61 0.76
CA PHE A 122 3.15 1.83 0.88
C PHE A 122 2.41 1.37 -0.38
N ALA A 123 2.86 1.80 -1.56
CA ALA A 123 2.27 1.39 -2.84
C ALA A 123 2.33 -0.12 -3.04
N ALA A 124 3.45 -0.76 -2.68
CA ALA A 124 3.61 -2.21 -2.73
C ALA A 124 2.65 -2.92 -1.76
N THR A 125 2.51 -2.42 -0.53
CA THR A 125 1.57 -2.96 0.46
C THR A 125 0.14 -2.94 -0.07
N VAL A 126 -0.32 -1.80 -0.60
CA VAL A 126 -1.65 -1.67 -1.20
C VAL A 126 -1.82 -2.63 -2.38
N TYR A 127 -0.84 -2.69 -3.28
CA TYR A 127 -0.88 -3.60 -4.43
C TYR A 127 -1.00 -5.07 -4.01
N TYR A 128 -0.10 -5.53 -3.12
CA TYR A 128 -0.03 -6.93 -2.75
C TYR A 128 -1.19 -7.37 -1.87
N THR A 129 -1.73 -6.48 -1.03
CA THR A 129 -2.98 -6.73 -0.30
C THR A 129 -4.14 -6.95 -1.27
N TRP A 130 -4.29 -6.07 -2.28
CA TRP A 130 -5.32 -6.22 -3.32
C TRP A 130 -5.14 -7.52 -4.13
N MET A 131 -3.90 -7.81 -4.55
CA MET A 131 -3.57 -9.02 -5.29
C MET A 131 -3.86 -10.29 -4.46
N GLU A 132 -3.46 -10.32 -3.19
CA GLU A 132 -3.71 -11.43 -2.28
C GLU A 132 -5.21 -11.66 -2.09
N ARG A 133 -5.99 -10.60 -1.88
CA ARG A 133 -7.46 -10.69 -1.76
C ARG A 133 -8.05 -11.37 -2.98
N ASN A 134 -7.65 -10.95 -4.18
CA ASN A 134 -8.17 -11.54 -5.42
C ASN A 134 -7.75 -13.00 -5.58
N LYS A 135 -6.51 -13.35 -5.23
CA LYS A 135 -6.04 -14.74 -5.26
C LYS A 135 -6.83 -15.64 -4.31
N ARG A 136 -7.13 -15.18 -3.09
CA ARG A 136 -7.94 -15.95 -2.14
C ARG A 136 -9.38 -16.11 -2.62
N ARG A 137 -10.00 -15.03 -3.16
CA ARG A 137 -11.37 -15.06 -3.68
C ARG A 137 -11.55 -16.01 -4.87
N PHE A 138 -10.62 -15.97 -5.84
CA PHE A 138 -10.86 -16.54 -7.16
C PHE A 138 -9.97 -17.73 -7.51
N GLN A 139 -8.91 -17.97 -6.73
CA GLN A 139 -7.91 -19.00 -7.07
C GLN A 139 -7.59 -19.93 -5.90
N ASN A 140 -8.26 -19.76 -4.75
CA ASN A 140 -8.02 -20.53 -3.51
C ASN A 140 -6.53 -20.57 -3.11
N GLN A 141 -5.78 -19.51 -3.41
CA GLN A 141 -4.36 -19.37 -3.06
C GLN A 141 -4.20 -18.44 -1.87
N CYS A 142 -3.37 -18.83 -0.91
CA CYS A 142 -3.08 -18.04 0.28
C CYS A 142 -1.57 -17.96 0.52
N ILE A 143 -1.06 -16.74 0.72
CA ILE A 143 0.32 -16.45 1.12
C ILE A 143 0.29 -15.70 2.45
N THR A 144 1.13 -16.12 3.39
CA THR A 144 1.28 -15.49 4.71
C THR A 144 1.84 -14.07 4.58
N TYR A 145 1.50 -13.20 5.54
CA TYR A 145 2.00 -11.83 5.53
C TYR A 145 3.54 -11.79 5.60
N ALA A 146 4.16 -12.69 6.37
CA ALA A 146 5.62 -12.76 6.51
C ALA A 146 6.31 -13.09 5.18
N LYS A 147 5.76 -14.03 4.40
CA LYS A 147 6.28 -14.32 3.05
C LYS A 147 6.10 -13.11 2.13
N ARG A 148 4.97 -12.40 2.24
CA ARG A 148 4.70 -11.20 1.44
C ARG A 148 5.66 -10.05 1.75
N VAL A 149 5.94 -9.83 3.04
CA VAL A 149 6.90 -8.83 3.50
C VAL A 149 8.29 -9.07 2.93
N ARG A 150 8.76 -10.32 2.89
CA ARG A 150 10.03 -10.68 2.25
C ARG A 150 10.04 -10.39 0.75
N GLU A 151 8.95 -10.70 0.05
CA GLU A 151 8.82 -10.42 -1.39
C GLU A 151 8.81 -8.91 -1.68
N ILE A 152 8.13 -8.11 -0.86
CA ILE A 152 8.16 -6.65 -0.96
C ILE A 152 9.57 -6.10 -0.73
N ALA A 153 10.26 -6.59 0.30
CA ALA A 153 11.65 -6.19 0.59
C ALA A 153 12.59 -6.53 -0.57
N LEU A 154 12.45 -7.71 -1.18
CA LEU A 154 13.22 -8.10 -2.36
C LEU A 154 12.94 -7.19 -3.55
N GLN A 155 11.67 -6.89 -3.83
CA GLN A 155 11.28 -5.96 -4.91
C GLN A 155 11.83 -4.54 -4.69
N LEU A 156 11.86 -4.07 -3.44
CA LEU A 156 12.48 -2.80 -3.09
C LEU A 156 13.98 -2.81 -3.44
N HIS A 157 14.71 -3.85 -3.04
CA HIS A 157 16.13 -3.98 -3.32
C HIS A 157 16.43 -4.05 -4.83
N ILE A 158 15.66 -4.83 -5.59
CA ILE A 158 15.79 -4.92 -7.06
C ILE A 158 15.55 -3.55 -7.71
N LYS A 159 14.46 -2.85 -7.38
CA LYS A 159 14.20 -1.49 -7.91
C LYS A 159 15.32 -0.52 -7.51
N GLY A 160 15.80 -0.66 -6.27
CA GLY A 160 16.83 0.18 -5.67
C GLY A 160 18.21 0.08 -6.30
N GLN A 161 18.56 -1.04 -6.95
CA GLN A 161 19.82 -1.19 -7.69
C GLN A 161 20.00 -0.13 -8.78
N ASN A 162 18.89 0.30 -9.39
CA ASN A 162 18.87 1.33 -10.42
C ASN A 162 18.76 2.76 -9.85
N MET A 163 18.73 2.92 -8.52
CA MET A 163 18.53 4.20 -7.85
C MET A 163 19.74 4.54 -6.98
N SER A 164 20.72 5.24 -7.55
CA SER A 164 21.97 5.61 -6.87
C SER A 164 21.74 6.29 -5.50
N LYS A 165 20.70 7.13 -5.40
CA LYS A 165 20.29 7.82 -4.16
C LYS A 165 19.84 6.87 -3.04
N TRP A 166 19.43 5.64 -3.35
CA TRP A 166 18.91 4.67 -2.38
C TRP A 166 19.99 3.76 -1.79
N LYS A 167 21.16 3.67 -2.43
CA LYS A 167 22.21 2.69 -2.12
C LYS A 167 22.55 2.62 -0.62
N SER A 168 22.94 3.74 -0.03
CA SER A 168 23.30 3.82 1.41
C SER A 168 22.14 3.43 2.33
N MET A 169 20.91 3.78 1.96
CA MET A 169 19.73 3.43 2.76
C MET A 169 19.42 1.93 2.68
N LEU A 170 19.55 1.33 1.50
CA LEU A 170 19.30 -0.10 1.30
C LEU A 170 20.37 -0.95 1.96
N GLU A 171 21.63 -0.50 2.00
CA GLU A 171 22.70 -1.15 2.75
C GLU A 171 22.38 -1.26 4.25
N GLN A 172 21.71 -0.25 4.82
CA GLN A 172 21.23 -0.29 6.21
C GLN A 172 20.05 -1.26 6.42
N LEU A 173 19.38 -1.64 5.33
CA LEU A 173 18.22 -2.54 5.26
C LEU A 173 18.60 -3.91 4.65
N ASN A 174 19.83 -4.38 4.88
CA ASN A 174 20.33 -5.63 4.31
C ASN A 174 19.79 -6.92 4.94
N ARG A 175 18.91 -6.82 5.95
CA ARG A 175 18.27 -7.98 6.60
C ARG A 175 16.77 -7.93 6.33
N TYR A 176 16.13 -9.09 6.13
CA TYR A 176 14.68 -9.14 5.96
C TYR A 176 13.95 -8.65 7.22
N PRO A 177 12.76 -8.03 7.06
CA PRO A 177 11.91 -7.71 8.19
C PRO A 177 11.54 -9.01 8.93
N SER A 178 11.98 -9.15 10.17
CA SER A 178 11.56 -10.24 11.05
C SER A 178 10.10 -9.99 11.41
N GLY A 179 9.20 -10.95 11.12
CA GLY A 179 7.78 -10.87 11.50
C GLY A 179 7.51 -10.94 13.01
N ASN A 180 8.55 -10.82 13.83
CA ASN A 180 8.49 -10.86 15.29
C ASN A 180 8.98 -9.51 15.81
N ASN A 181 8.05 -8.57 15.99
CA ASN A 181 8.03 -7.67 17.12
C ASN A 181 6.56 -7.29 17.32
N VAL A 182 6.07 -7.72 18.48
CA VAL A 182 4.70 -7.61 19.02
C VAL A 182 4.18 -6.18 18.92
#